data_AF-A0A3D4TAB0-F1
#
_entry.id   AF-A0A3D4TAB0-F1
#
_cell.length_a   1.000
_cell.length_b   1.000
_cell.length_c   1.000
_cell.angle_alpha   90.00
_cell.angle_beta   90.00
_cell.angle_gamma   90.00
#
_symmetry.space_group_name_H-M   'P 1'
#
loop_
_entity.id
_entity.type
_entity.pdbx_description
1 polymer ?
#
loop_
_entity_poly.entity_id
_entity_poly.type
_entity_poly.pdbx_seq_one_letter_code
_entity_poly.pdbx_strand_id
1 'polypeptide(L)'
;MRPSFFKHFALAGIIAIVAMSCQKSADNATTTTSSATLPDVFKKFNTTVTISVEGNYVVLKSNAVPDHKSPYFATTDSRYEAYNGSNAAYAKNPNSIITQNLTFKIPLNPASAATKQATALGPIGISLNGVPFYNQYAGPNQPLTNEINSFDQYNGHPQQSGQYHYHVEPLFLTSAKGRGALLGFLLDGYPVYGPLENGTLVLNSSLDAYHGHTHVTTEYPNGIYHYHITADAPYINGNGYYGTPGTVTQ
;
A
#
# COMPACT_ATOMS: atom_id res chain seq x y z
N MET A 1 89.93 -0.37 46.33
CA MET A 1 88.49 -0.58 46.64
C MET A 1 87.68 0.41 45.83
N ARG A 2 86.58 -0.07 45.25
CA ARG A 2 85.86 0.49 44.08
C ARG A 2 85.33 1.92 44.25
N PRO A 3 85.29 2.73 43.17
CA PRO A 3 84.69 4.06 43.15
C PRO A 3 83.22 4.01 42.68
N SER A 4 82.43 5.03 43.06
CA SER A 4 81.19 5.38 42.37
C SER A 4 80.94 6.88 42.52
N PHE A 5 81.02 7.60 41.40
CA PHE A 5 80.61 8.99 41.25
C PHE A 5 79.42 9.01 40.27
N PHE A 6 78.25 9.43 40.74
CA PHE A 6 77.10 9.72 39.89
C PHE A 6 77.23 11.14 39.31
N LYS A 7 77.22 11.27 37.98
CA LYS A 7 77.00 12.54 37.26
C LYS A 7 75.67 12.47 36.53
N HIS A 8 74.87 13.52 36.69
CA HIS A 8 73.63 13.75 35.95
C HIS A 8 73.95 14.07 34.48
N PHE A 9 73.26 13.43 33.55
CA PHE A 9 73.21 13.84 32.15
C PHE A 9 71.76 13.94 31.71
N ALA A 10 71.36 15.15 31.30
CA ALA A 10 70.16 15.40 30.52
C ALA A 10 70.43 14.99 29.06
N LEU A 11 69.50 14.27 28.44
CA LEU A 11 69.55 13.97 27.01
C LEU A 11 68.21 14.35 26.37
N ALA A 12 68.28 15.30 25.45
CA ALA A 12 67.18 15.75 24.61
C ALA A 12 66.87 14.69 23.54
N GLY A 13 65.59 14.29 23.44
CA GLY A 13 65.10 13.35 22.44
C GLY A 13 64.76 14.04 21.12
N ILE A 14 65.35 13.55 20.03
CA ILE A 14 65.08 13.94 18.64
C ILE A 14 63.76 13.30 18.19
N ILE A 15 62.81 14.13 17.70
CA ILE A 15 61.56 13.70 17.09
C ILE A 15 61.81 13.41 15.60
N ALA A 16 61.64 12.16 15.19
CA ALA A 16 61.63 11.76 13.78
C ALA A 16 60.19 11.79 13.25
N ILE A 17 59.93 12.66 12.27
CA ILE A 17 58.64 12.74 11.56
C ILE A 17 58.70 11.77 10.38
N VAL A 18 57.90 10.69 10.45
CA VAL A 18 57.68 9.77 9.33
C VAL A 18 56.42 10.22 8.61
N ALA A 19 56.58 10.77 7.39
CA ALA A 19 55.45 11.06 6.50
C ALA A 19 55.04 9.77 5.77
N MET A 20 53.97 9.11 6.24
CA MET A 20 53.29 8.04 5.51
C MET A 20 52.33 8.65 4.48
N SER A 21 52.65 8.47 3.20
CA SER A 21 51.77 8.77 2.07
C SER A 21 50.71 7.68 1.96
N CYS A 22 49.45 8.00 2.28
CA CYS A 22 48.31 7.13 1.99
C CYS A 22 47.82 7.40 0.56
N GLN A 23 48.06 6.46 -0.35
CA GLN A 23 47.33 6.39 -1.62
C GLN A 23 45.88 6.01 -1.30
N LYS A 24 44.95 6.93 -1.59
CA LYS A 24 43.51 6.67 -1.57
C LYS A 24 43.17 5.80 -2.78
N SER A 25 43.08 4.49 -2.57
CA SER A 25 42.42 3.61 -3.53
C SER A 25 40.95 4.04 -3.58
N ALA A 26 40.57 4.70 -4.66
CA ALA A 26 39.17 4.96 -4.98
C ALA A 26 38.54 3.61 -5.32
N ASP A 27 37.91 3.00 -4.32
CA ASP A 27 37.03 1.86 -4.53
C ASP A 27 35.83 2.40 -5.33
N ASN A 28 35.87 2.19 -6.64
CA ASN A 28 34.80 2.55 -7.55
C ASN A 28 33.70 1.52 -7.35
N ALA A 29 32.96 1.67 -6.24
CA ALA A 29 31.72 0.96 -6.00
C ALA A 29 30.81 1.27 -7.18
N THR A 30 30.77 0.31 -8.10
CA THR A 30 29.85 0.34 -9.23
C THR A 30 28.48 0.14 -8.60
N THR A 31 27.79 1.24 -8.31
CA THR A 31 26.36 1.26 -8.03
C THR A 31 25.72 0.69 -9.29
N THR A 32 25.49 -0.62 -9.27
CA THR A 32 24.62 -1.28 -10.23
C THR A 32 23.22 -0.78 -9.89
N THR A 33 22.87 0.38 -10.46
CA THR A 33 21.48 0.79 -10.64
C THR A 33 20.86 -0.19 -11.61
N SER A 34 20.55 -1.39 -11.11
CA SER A 34 19.63 -2.29 -11.77
C SER A 34 18.31 -1.54 -11.77
N SER A 35 17.93 -0.99 -12.91
CA SER A 35 16.61 -0.40 -13.10
C SER A 35 15.62 -1.51 -12.84
N ALA A 36 15.02 -1.51 -11.65
CA ALA A 36 14.16 -2.59 -11.24
C ALA A 36 12.98 -2.66 -12.22
N THR A 37 12.81 -3.82 -12.87
CA THR A 37 11.78 -4.00 -13.88
C THR A 37 10.43 -4.12 -13.21
N LEU A 38 9.40 -3.47 -13.75
CA LEU A 38 8.04 -3.53 -13.22
C LEU A 38 7.50 -4.98 -13.30
N PRO A 39 7.14 -5.61 -12.17
CA PRO A 39 6.57 -6.96 -12.17
C PRO A 39 5.25 -7.04 -12.95
N ASP A 40 5.02 -8.17 -13.63
CA ASP A 40 3.84 -8.36 -14.50
C ASP A 40 2.51 -8.20 -13.77
N VAL A 41 2.45 -8.49 -12.47
CA VAL A 41 1.25 -8.30 -11.65
C VAL A 41 0.74 -6.85 -11.71
N PHE A 42 1.63 -5.86 -11.81
CA PHE A 42 1.25 -4.45 -11.89
C PHE A 42 0.68 -4.07 -13.26
N LYS A 43 0.84 -4.89 -14.30
CA LYS A 43 0.17 -4.69 -15.59
C LYS A 43 -1.33 -4.98 -15.54
N LYS A 44 -1.85 -5.50 -14.41
CA LYS A 44 -3.29 -5.78 -14.21
C LYS A 44 -4.12 -4.56 -13.82
N PHE A 45 -3.48 -3.46 -13.43
CA PHE A 45 -4.15 -2.18 -13.29
C PHE A 45 -4.73 -1.76 -14.64
N ASN A 46 -5.91 -1.13 -14.61
CA ASN A 46 -6.49 -0.58 -15.83
C ASN A 46 -5.73 0.71 -16.25
N THR A 47 -6.17 1.31 -17.36
CA THR A 47 -5.54 2.50 -17.93
C THR A 47 -5.76 3.79 -17.13
N THR A 48 -6.54 3.78 -16.05
CA THR A 48 -6.74 4.97 -15.19
C THR A 48 -5.57 5.19 -14.23
N VAL A 49 -4.70 4.19 -14.07
CA VAL A 49 -3.51 4.26 -13.19
C VAL A 49 -2.24 4.38 -14.03
N THR A 50 -1.46 5.43 -13.77
CA THR A 50 -0.11 5.56 -14.33
C THR A 50 0.88 4.87 -13.41
N ILE A 51 1.75 4.03 -13.97
CA ILE A 51 2.66 3.17 -13.21
C ILE A 51 4.10 3.45 -13.61
N SER A 52 4.97 3.61 -12.63
CA SER A 52 6.42 3.69 -12.84
C SER A 52 7.17 2.99 -11.70
N VAL A 53 8.45 2.73 -11.89
CA VAL A 53 9.34 2.23 -10.83
C VAL A 53 10.31 3.34 -10.44
N GLU A 54 10.47 3.56 -9.14
CA GLU A 54 11.42 4.52 -8.58
C GLU A 54 12.22 3.83 -7.46
N GLY A 55 13.45 3.42 -7.77
CA GLY A 55 14.28 2.63 -6.86
C GLY A 55 13.58 1.32 -6.47
N ASN A 56 13.33 1.14 -5.17
CA ASN A 56 12.68 -0.05 -4.62
C ASN A 56 11.15 0.09 -4.47
N TYR A 57 10.54 1.06 -5.16
CA TYR A 57 9.10 1.32 -5.08
C TYR A 57 8.42 1.23 -6.44
N VAL A 58 7.19 0.72 -6.44
CA VAL A 58 6.23 0.99 -7.50
C VAL A 58 5.51 2.29 -7.16
N VAL A 59 5.48 3.21 -8.11
CA VAL A 59 4.76 4.48 -8.02
C VAL A 59 3.50 4.38 -8.86
N LEU A 60 2.33 4.50 -8.22
CA LEU A 60 1.02 4.39 -8.83
C LEU A 60 0.32 5.74 -8.70
N LYS A 61 0.00 6.39 -9.82
CA LYS A 61 -0.74 7.66 -9.85
C LYS A 61 -2.17 7.44 -10.30
N SER A 62 -3.12 7.98 -9.55
CA SER A 62 -4.55 7.82 -9.81
C SER A 62 -5.30 9.12 -9.54
N ASN A 63 -6.36 9.35 -10.32
CA ASN A 63 -7.30 10.43 -10.07
C ASN A 63 -8.46 10.04 -9.13
N ALA A 64 -8.48 8.81 -8.63
CA ALA A 64 -9.51 8.25 -7.74
C ALA A 64 -10.95 8.31 -8.27
N VAL A 65 -11.15 8.53 -9.57
CA VAL A 65 -12.47 8.53 -10.20
C VAL A 65 -12.80 7.09 -10.63
N PRO A 66 -13.94 6.51 -10.20
CA PRO A 66 -14.31 5.16 -10.60
C PRO A 66 -14.53 5.06 -12.11
N ASP A 67 -14.21 3.90 -12.68
CA ASP A 67 -14.43 3.55 -14.08
C ASP A 67 -15.82 2.94 -14.35
N HIS A 68 -16.76 3.18 -13.44
CA HIS A 68 -18.15 2.77 -13.52
C HIS A 68 -19.07 3.96 -13.25
N LYS A 69 -20.36 3.78 -13.54
CA LYS A 69 -21.38 4.79 -13.22
C LYS A 69 -21.65 4.85 -11.73
N SER A 70 -22.12 6.00 -11.25
CA SER A 70 -22.43 6.20 -9.83
C SER A 70 -23.49 7.31 -9.64
N PRO A 71 -24.35 7.21 -8.62
CA PRO A 71 -25.25 8.28 -8.20
C PRO A 71 -24.51 9.50 -7.65
N TYR A 72 -23.20 9.39 -7.39
CA TYR A 72 -22.35 10.47 -6.90
C TYR A 72 -21.75 11.37 -7.98
N PHE A 73 -21.95 11.06 -9.26
CA PHE A 73 -21.71 12.03 -10.33
C PHE A 73 -22.86 13.05 -10.42
N ALA A 74 -22.60 14.21 -11.02
CA ALA A 74 -23.64 15.18 -11.34
C ALA A 74 -24.63 14.57 -12.34
N THR A 75 -25.92 14.88 -12.24
CA THR A 75 -26.97 14.30 -13.12
C THR A 75 -26.78 14.63 -14.60
N THR A 76 -26.00 15.66 -14.92
CA THR A 76 -25.61 16.06 -16.28
C THR A 76 -24.37 15.33 -16.80
N ASP A 77 -23.64 14.61 -15.94
CA ASP A 77 -22.48 13.79 -16.31
C ASP A 77 -22.94 12.48 -16.95
N SER A 78 -22.30 12.05 -18.04
CA SER A 78 -22.65 10.80 -18.73
C SER A 78 -22.40 9.55 -17.87
N ARG A 79 -21.61 9.67 -16.80
CA ARG A 79 -21.32 8.62 -15.82
C ARG A 79 -22.34 8.59 -14.68
N TYR A 80 -23.30 9.50 -14.66
CA TYR A 80 -24.39 9.41 -13.68
C TYR A 80 -25.26 8.18 -13.93
N GLU A 81 -25.62 7.52 -12.84
CA GLU A 81 -26.63 6.48 -12.79
C GLU A 81 -27.36 6.60 -11.45
N ALA A 82 -28.70 6.61 -11.47
CA ALA A 82 -29.46 6.55 -10.23
C ALA A 82 -29.16 5.23 -9.50
N TYR A 83 -29.12 5.26 -8.18
CA TYR A 83 -28.86 4.06 -7.38
C TYR A 83 -29.81 2.93 -7.77
N ASN A 84 -29.23 1.77 -8.09
CA ASN A 84 -29.93 0.54 -8.47
C ASN A 84 -29.41 -0.68 -7.70
N GLY A 85 -28.74 -0.45 -6.57
CA GLY A 85 -28.21 -1.50 -5.70
C GLY A 85 -29.28 -2.13 -4.80
N SER A 86 -28.88 -3.13 -4.03
CA SER A 86 -29.78 -3.95 -3.20
C SER A 86 -30.00 -3.44 -1.78
N ASN A 87 -29.25 -2.43 -1.32
CA ASN A 87 -29.42 -1.86 0.02
C ASN A 87 -30.67 -0.98 0.07
N ALA A 88 -31.76 -1.51 0.64
CA ALA A 88 -33.02 -0.79 0.80
C ALA A 88 -32.91 0.43 1.75
N ALA A 89 -31.89 0.48 2.60
CA ALA A 89 -31.61 1.61 3.49
C ALA A 89 -30.65 2.64 2.85
N TYR A 90 -30.35 2.51 1.55
CA TYR A 90 -29.45 3.42 0.86
C TYR A 90 -29.88 4.88 1.03
N ALA A 91 -28.96 5.70 1.49
CA ALA A 91 -29.09 7.13 1.66
C ALA A 91 -27.81 7.80 1.16
N LYS A 92 -27.90 8.40 -0.04
CA LYS A 92 -26.79 9.14 -0.63
C LYS A 92 -26.30 10.23 0.34
N ASN A 93 -24.99 10.27 0.59
CA ASN A 93 -24.38 11.37 1.34
C ASN A 93 -24.33 12.66 0.49
N PRO A 94 -24.11 13.86 1.09
CA PRO A 94 -24.20 15.12 0.34
C PRO A 94 -22.97 15.39 -0.55
N ASN A 95 -21.98 14.49 -0.59
CA ASN A 95 -20.74 14.69 -1.35
C ASN A 95 -20.92 14.33 -2.82
N SER A 96 -19.91 14.66 -3.63
CA SER A 96 -19.85 14.33 -5.06
C SER A 96 -18.47 13.81 -5.43
N ILE A 97 -18.37 13.00 -6.48
CA ILE A 97 -17.07 12.53 -6.98
C ILE A 97 -16.31 13.69 -7.60
N ILE A 98 -15.09 13.93 -7.11
CA ILE A 98 -14.18 14.94 -7.62
C ILE A 98 -12.86 14.26 -7.97
N THR A 99 -12.26 14.65 -9.10
CA THR A 99 -10.93 14.22 -9.52
C THR A 99 -9.89 14.57 -8.46
N GLN A 100 -9.05 13.59 -8.14
CA GLN A 100 -7.93 13.72 -7.19
C GLN A 100 -6.58 13.67 -7.93
N ASN A 101 -5.48 13.81 -7.20
CA ASN A 101 -4.11 13.66 -7.71
C ASN A 101 -3.29 12.76 -6.79
N LEU A 102 -3.73 11.52 -6.62
CA LEU A 102 -3.10 10.60 -5.68
C LEU A 102 -1.83 10.00 -6.27
N THR A 103 -0.78 9.95 -5.46
CA THR A 103 0.44 9.19 -5.74
C THR A 103 0.69 8.22 -4.60
N PHE A 104 0.60 6.93 -4.91
CA PHE A 104 0.96 5.84 -4.01
C PHE A 104 2.37 5.38 -4.33
N LYS A 105 3.23 5.25 -3.32
CA LYS A 105 4.53 4.59 -3.42
C LYS A 105 4.47 3.36 -2.54
N ILE A 106 4.52 2.17 -3.14
CA ILE A 106 4.47 0.89 -2.42
C ILE A 106 5.77 0.11 -2.65
N PRO A 107 6.25 -0.68 -1.67
CA PRO A 107 7.43 -1.52 -1.86
C PRO A 107 7.31 -2.42 -3.09
N LEU A 108 8.33 -2.42 -3.94
CA LEU A 108 8.40 -3.29 -5.12
C LEU A 108 8.49 -4.77 -4.73
N ASN A 109 9.19 -5.05 -3.62
CA ASN A 109 9.36 -6.37 -3.04
C ASN A 109 8.87 -6.31 -1.59
N PRO A 110 7.58 -6.58 -1.31
CA PRO A 110 7.04 -6.47 0.04
C PRO A 110 7.65 -7.53 0.96
N ALA A 111 7.94 -7.12 2.19
CA ALA A 111 8.49 -7.99 3.23
C ALA A 111 7.77 -7.73 4.56
N SER A 112 7.62 -8.78 5.36
CA SER A 112 7.01 -8.71 6.69
C SER A 112 7.78 -7.71 7.57
N ALA A 113 7.08 -6.74 8.15
CA ALA A 113 7.70 -5.80 9.08
C ALA A 113 7.94 -6.45 10.44
N ALA A 114 9.08 -6.15 11.08
CA ALA A 114 9.35 -6.57 12.46
C ALA A 114 8.37 -5.93 13.46
N THR A 115 8.01 -4.67 13.22
CA THR A 115 6.98 -3.93 13.97
C THR A 115 5.88 -3.52 13.01
N LYS A 116 4.65 -3.98 13.26
CA LYS A 116 3.52 -3.65 12.41
C LYS A 116 3.01 -2.24 12.68
N GLN A 117 2.53 -1.57 11.64
CA GLN A 117 1.98 -0.22 11.73
C GLN A 117 0.47 -0.26 11.50
N ALA A 118 -0.30 0.32 12.42
CA ALA A 118 -1.73 0.51 12.24
C ALA A 118 -2.01 1.40 11.00
N THR A 119 -3.08 1.12 10.27
CA THR A 119 -3.54 2.02 9.20
C THR A 119 -4.01 3.35 9.78
N ALA A 120 -3.79 4.44 9.04
CA ALA A 120 -4.48 5.70 9.29
C ALA A 120 -5.89 5.71 8.65
N LEU A 121 -6.70 6.71 9.00
CA LEU A 121 -7.86 7.07 8.17
C LEU A 121 -7.39 7.58 6.80
N GLY A 122 -8.23 7.42 5.79
CA GLY A 122 -7.87 7.78 4.41
C GLY A 122 -7.38 6.57 3.60
N PRO A 123 -6.69 6.82 2.47
CA PRO A 123 -6.17 5.75 1.63
C PRO A 123 -5.16 4.86 2.36
N ILE A 124 -5.45 3.56 2.39
CA ILE A 124 -4.54 2.52 2.90
C ILE A 124 -3.98 1.64 1.78
N GLY A 125 -4.45 1.85 0.55
CA GLY A 125 -4.11 1.07 -0.62
C GLY A 125 -4.81 1.60 -1.87
N ILE A 126 -4.61 0.91 -2.97
CA ILE A 126 -5.17 1.26 -4.28
C ILE A 126 -5.70 0.01 -4.96
N SER A 127 -6.92 0.10 -5.47
CA SER A 127 -7.57 -0.96 -6.26
C SER A 127 -7.15 -0.93 -7.73
N LEU A 128 -7.38 -2.01 -8.48
CA LEU A 128 -6.94 -2.14 -9.87
C LEU A 128 -7.58 -1.11 -10.82
N ASN A 129 -8.67 -0.45 -10.44
CA ASN A 129 -9.24 0.67 -11.20
C ASN A 129 -8.83 2.06 -10.69
N GLY A 130 -7.84 2.11 -9.80
CA GLY A 130 -7.29 3.35 -9.27
C GLY A 130 -8.05 3.94 -8.10
N VAL A 131 -9.20 3.39 -7.71
CA VAL A 131 -9.95 3.87 -6.55
C VAL A 131 -9.22 3.44 -5.26
N PRO A 132 -9.02 4.34 -4.29
CA PRO A 132 -8.41 4.01 -3.01
C PRO A 132 -9.19 2.95 -2.21
N PHE A 133 -8.44 2.09 -1.53
CA PHE A 133 -8.97 1.32 -0.41
C PHE A 133 -8.84 2.14 0.87
N TYR A 134 -9.88 2.15 1.69
CA TYR A 134 -9.90 2.71 3.04
C TYR A 134 -10.00 1.58 4.06
N ASN A 135 -9.65 1.86 5.32
CA ASN A 135 -9.77 0.88 6.39
C ASN A 135 -11.22 0.71 6.86
N GLN A 136 -11.44 -0.14 7.85
CA GLN A 136 -12.75 -0.48 8.42
C GLN A 136 -13.45 0.65 9.20
N TYR A 137 -12.92 1.87 9.20
CA TYR A 137 -13.42 2.95 10.04
C TYR A 137 -13.89 4.16 9.23
N ALA A 138 -15.05 4.68 9.62
CA ALA A 138 -15.54 6.00 9.28
C ALA A 138 -14.71 7.06 10.01
N GLY A 139 -14.62 8.28 9.47
CA GLY A 139 -14.19 9.43 10.28
C GLY A 139 -15.26 9.72 11.35
N PRO A 140 -14.96 9.91 12.65
CA PRO A 140 -13.67 10.06 13.35
C PRO A 140 -13.17 8.77 14.05
N ASN A 141 -12.79 7.76 13.27
CA ASN A 141 -12.38 6.43 13.72
C ASN A 141 -13.50 5.63 14.42
N GLN A 142 -14.65 5.53 13.74
CA GLN A 142 -15.84 4.81 14.21
C GLN A 142 -16.20 3.64 13.28
N PRO A 143 -16.90 2.60 13.75
CA PRO A 143 -17.40 1.54 12.87
C PRO A 143 -18.28 2.08 11.72
N LEU A 144 -18.25 1.42 10.57
CA LEU A 144 -18.99 1.80 9.35
C LEU A 144 -20.52 1.65 9.44
N THR A 145 -21.08 1.32 10.61
CA THR A 145 -22.51 1.01 10.80
C THR A 145 -23.46 2.03 10.17
N ASN A 146 -23.11 3.32 10.21
CA ASN A 146 -23.93 4.39 9.62
C ASN A 146 -23.51 4.74 8.18
N GLU A 147 -22.25 4.51 7.83
CA GLU A 147 -21.67 4.93 6.55
C GLU A 147 -21.99 3.93 5.43
N ILE A 148 -22.20 2.66 5.76
CA ILE A 148 -22.51 1.58 4.80
C ILE A 148 -23.77 1.87 3.97
N ASN A 149 -24.72 2.63 4.53
CA ASN A 149 -25.93 3.06 3.82
C ASN A 149 -25.67 4.14 2.78
N SER A 150 -24.49 4.76 2.77
CA SER A 150 -24.10 5.71 1.74
C SER A 150 -23.35 5.07 0.57
N PHE A 151 -22.98 3.79 0.66
CA PHE A 151 -22.29 3.12 -0.43
C PHE A 151 -23.21 2.93 -1.62
N ASP A 152 -22.71 3.25 -2.81
CA ASP A 152 -23.46 3.06 -4.05
C ASP A 152 -23.59 1.57 -4.43
N GLN A 153 -24.19 1.29 -5.59
CA GLN A 153 -24.42 -0.08 -6.06
C GLN A 153 -23.14 -0.91 -6.24
N TYR A 154 -21.97 -0.26 -6.22
CA TYR A 154 -20.66 -0.90 -6.34
C TYR A 154 -19.83 -0.80 -5.05
N ASN A 155 -20.50 -0.53 -3.92
CA ASN A 155 -19.91 -0.51 -2.57
C ASN A 155 -18.86 0.58 -2.32
N GLY A 156 -18.88 1.66 -3.10
CA GLY A 156 -18.03 2.82 -2.83
C GLY A 156 -18.84 4.09 -2.66
N HIS A 157 -18.17 5.14 -2.20
CA HIS A 157 -18.75 6.47 -2.05
C HIS A 157 -17.66 7.54 -1.90
N PRO A 158 -17.97 8.83 -2.10
CA PRO A 158 -17.04 9.92 -1.85
C PRO A 158 -17.13 10.46 -0.42
N GLN A 159 -15.97 10.81 0.15
CA GLN A 159 -15.88 11.66 1.34
C GLN A 159 -15.98 13.17 0.97
N GLN A 160 -15.89 14.04 1.98
CA GLN A 160 -16.14 15.49 1.88
C GLN A 160 -15.34 16.26 0.81
N SER A 161 -14.08 15.89 0.53
CA SER A 161 -13.28 16.46 -0.57
C SER A 161 -13.45 15.71 -1.90
N GLY A 162 -14.45 14.84 -1.97
CA GLY A 162 -14.90 14.18 -3.20
C GLY A 162 -14.09 12.97 -3.64
N GLN A 163 -13.15 12.48 -2.82
CA GLN A 163 -12.43 11.25 -3.12
C GLN A 163 -13.35 10.05 -2.95
N TYR A 164 -13.70 9.41 -4.05
CA TYR A 164 -14.39 8.13 -4.07
C TYR A 164 -13.46 7.02 -3.59
N HIS A 165 -13.95 6.10 -2.76
CA HIS A 165 -13.14 5.03 -2.17
C HIS A 165 -13.99 3.80 -1.82
N TYR A 166 -13.32 2.68 -1.55
CA TYR A 166 -13.94 1.44 -1.08
C TYR A 166 -13.48 1.10 0.34
N HIS A 167 -14.44 0.78 1.20
CA HIS A 167 -14.19 0.17 2.50
C HIS A 167 -14.40 -1.35 2.50
N VAL A 168 -15.20 -1.85 1.55
CA VAL A 168 -15.66 -3.24 1.45
C VAL A 168 -15.55 -3.73 -0.01
N GLU A 169 -16.02 -4.95 -0.30
CA GLU A 169 -15.94 -5.58 -1.64
C GLU A 169 -16.34 -4.62 -2.77
N PRO A 170 -15.40 -4.20 -3.65
CA PRO A 170 -15.70 -3.39 -4.83
C PRO A 170 -16.45 -4.25 -5.86
N LEU A 171 -17.79 -4.23 -5.80
CA LEU A 171 -18.63 -5.16 -6.56
C LEU A 171 -18.46 -5.00 -8.08
N PHE A 172 -18.10 -3.81 -8.56
CA PHE A 172 -17.79 -3.60 -9.97
C PHE A 172 -16.57 -4.44 -10.41
N LEU A 173 -15.50 -4.42 -9.62
CA LEU A 173 -14.29 -5.18 -9.91
C LEU A 173 -14.53 -6.68 -9.78
N THR A 174 -15.22 -7.14 -8.74
CA THR A 174 -15.47 -8.58 -8.55
C THR A 174 -16.46 -9.14 -9.56
N SER A 175 -17.42 -8.33 -10.03
CA SER A 175 -18.31 -8.72 -11.15
C SER A 175 -17.54 -8.84 -12.47
N ALA A 176 -16.59 -7.94 -12.73
CA ALA A 176 -15.82 -7.92 -13.98
C ALA A 176 -14.67 -8.94 -14.02
N LYS A 177 -14.00 -9.18 -12.88
CA LYS A 177 -12.77 -10.00 -12.80
C LYS A 177 -12.97 -11.34 -12.10
N GLY A 178 -14.09 -11.52 -11.40
CA GLY A 178 -14.36 -12.67 -10.55
C GLY A 178 -14.06 -12.40 -9.07
N ARG A 179 -14.80 -13.08 -8.19
CA ARG A 179 -14.74 -12.88 -6.74
C ARG A 179 -13.48 -13.41 -6.05
N GLY A 180 -12.61 -14.13 -6.75
CA GLY A 180 -11.30 -14.55 -6.25
C GLY A 180 -10.12 -13.87 -6.96
N ALA A 181 -10.39 -12.81 -7.71
CA ALA A 181 -9.35 -12.10 -8.44
C ALA A 181 -8.53 -11.20 -7.51
N LEU A 182 -7.31 -10.86 -7.96
CA LEU A 182 -6.57 -9.71 -7.45
C LEU A 182 -7.40 -8.44 -7.66
N LEU A 183 -7.58 -7.65 -6.60
CA LEU A 183 -8.36 -6.41 -6.60
C LEU A 183 -7.50 -5.16 -6.38
N GLY A 184 -6.26 -5.31 -5.91
CA GLY A 184 -5.30 -4.21 -5.79
C GLY A 184 -4.21 -4.52 -4.77
N PHE A 185 -3.67 -3.47 -4.15
CA PHE A 185 -2.54 -3.57 -3.21
C PHE A 185 -2.71 -2.59 -2.05
N LEU A 186 -2.28 -3.00 -0.85
CA LEU A 186 -2.12 -2.07 0.27
C LEU A 186 -0.78 -1.33 0.19
N LEU A 187 -0.61 -0.28 1.01
CA LEU A 187 0.59 0.56 1.02
C LEU A 187 1.88 -0.20 1.32
N ASP A 188 1.80 -1.35 1.97
CA ASP A 188 2.94 -2.23 2.25
C ASP A 188 3.35 -3.13 1.07
N GLY A 189 2.67 -3.00 -0.08
CA GLY A 189 2.98 -3.68 -1.33
C GLY A 189 2.40 -5.09 -1.43
N TYR A 190 1.70 -5.57 -0.40
CA TYR A 190 1.04 -6.87 -0.47
C TYR A 190 -0.30 -6.78 -1.22
N PRO A 191 -0.64 -7.81 -2.00
CA PRO A 191 -1.86 -7.81 -2.80
C PRO A 191 -3.12 -8.00 -1.93
N VAL A 192 -4.25 -7.52 -2.45
CA VAL A 192 -5.59 -7.67 -1.90
C VAL A 192 -6.43 -8.48 -2.88
N TYR A 193 -6.97 -9.61 -2.43
CA TYR A 193 -7.85 -10.49 -3.22
C TYR A 193 -9.30 -10.36 -2.80
N GLY A 194 -10.23 -10.75 -3.68
CA GLY A 194 -11.65 -10.81 -3.37
C GLY A 194 -12.03 -11.87 -2.33
N PRO A 195 -13.33 -12.05 -2.05
CA PRO A 195 -13.82 -12.93 -0.99
C PRO A 195 -13.71 -14.43 -1.25
N LEU A 196 -13.32 -14.86 -2.45
CA LEU A 196 -13.09 -16.27 -2.74
C LEU A 196 -11.60 -16.58 -2.87
N GLU A 197 -11.19 -17.74 -2.36
CA GLU A 197 -9.92 -18.37 -2.68
C GLU A 197 -10.19 -19.81 -3.12
N ASN A 198 -9.68 -20.20 -4.29
CA ASN A 198 -9.92 -21.53 -4.87
C ASN A 198 -11.42 -21.93 -4.93
N GLY A 199 -12.29 -20.96 -5.20
CA GLY A 199 -13.74 -21.14 -5.27
C GLY A 199 -14.45 -21.25 -3.92
N THR A 200 -13.73 -21.15 -2.80
CA THR A 200 -14.28 -21.22 -1.44
C THR A 200 -14.33 -19.83 -0.81
N LEU A 201 -15.37 -19.54 -0.05
CA LEU A 201 -15.49 -18.28 0.70
C LEU A 201 -14.43 -18.22 1.80
N VAL A 202 -13.66 -17.13 1.82
CA VAL A 202 -12.70 -16.83 2.87
C VAL A 202 -13.43 -16.22 4.06
N LEU A 203 -13.21 -16.77 5.25
CA LEU A 203 -13.83 -16.30 6.49
C LEU A 203 -12.77 -15.64 7.38
N ASN A 204 -13.18 -14.74 8.28
CA ASN A 204 -12.24 -14.07 9.19
C ASN A 204 -11.47 -15.07 10.07
N SER A 205 -12.09 -16.20 10.40
CA SER A 205 -11.48 -17.28 11.17
C SER A 205 -10.34 -18.02 10.44
N SER A 206 -10.23 -17.89 9.11
CA SER A 206 -9.11 -18.45 8.33
C SER A 206 -7.99 -17.44 8.08
N LEU A 207 -8.15 -16.20 8.53
CA LEU A 207 -7.19 -15.12 8.33
C LEU A 207 -6.45 -14.80 9.64
N ASP A 208 -5.27 -14.21 9.50
CA ASP A 208 -4.51 -13.72 10.65
C ASP A 208 -5.06 -12.38 11.18
N ALA A 209 -4.41 -11.85 12.22
CA ALA A 209 -4.80 -10.59 12.86
C ALA A 209 -4.71 -9.35 11.94
N TYR A 210 -4.02 -9.43 10.80
CA TYR A 210 -3.89 -8.36 9.81
C TYR A 210 -4.84 -8.56 8.63
N HIS A 211 -5.68 -9.60 8.69
CA HIS A 211 -6.69 -9.93 7.70
C HIS A 211 -6.12 -10.51 6.39
N GLY A 212 -5.04 -11.27 6.52
CA GLY A 212 -4.45 -12.01 5.41
C GLY A 212 -3.88 -13.36 5.82
N HIS A 213 -3.25 -14.01 4.85
CA HIS A 213 -2.53 -15.27 5.03
C HIS A 213 -1.53 -15.48 3.90
N THR A 214 -0.68 -16.51 3.99
CA THR A 214 0.25 -16.88 2.92
C THR A 214 -0.25 -18.11 2.18
N HIS A 215 -0.56 -17.95 0.90
CA HIS A 215 -0.96 -19.06 0.02
C HIS A 215 -0.52 -18.77 -1.43
N VAL A 216 -0.55 -19.81 -2.27
CA VAL A 216 -0.29 -19.71 -3.72
C VAL A 216 -1.47 -19.02 -4.40
N THR A 217 -1.16 -18.11 -5.31
CA THR A 217 -2.17 -17.45 -6.16
C THR A 217 -1.75 -17.52 -7.63
N THR A 218 -2.67 -17.19 -8.54
CA THR A 218 -2.38 -17.13 -9.98
C THR A 218 -1.20 -16.22 -10.30
N GLU A 219 -1.08 -15.09 -9.59
CA GLU A 219 -0.01 -14.10 -9.80
C GLU A 219 1.27 -14.43 -9.03
N TYR A 220 1.17 -15.24 -7.97
CA TYR A 220 2.29 -15.62 -7.10
C TYR A 220 2.34 -17.15 -6.93
N PRO A 221 2.87 -17.88 -7.94
CA PRO A 221 2.89 -19.34 -7.95
C PRO A 221 3.77 -19.96 -6.85
N ASN A 222 4.70 -19.18 -6.30
CA ASN A 222 5.54 -19.59 -5.16
C ASN A 222 4.92 -19.25 -3.79
N GLY A 223 3.71 -18.68 -3.78
CA GLY A 223 3.06 -18.17 -2.59
C GLY A 223 3.51 -16.76 -2.21
N ILE A 224 2.57 -15.99 -1.67
CA ILE A 224 2.83 -14.69 -1.05
C ILE A 224 1.84 -14.46 0.08
N TYR A 225 2.25 -13.71 1.11
CA TYR A 225 1.27 -13.13 2.02
C TYR A 225 0.33 -12.20 1.25
N HIS A 226 -0.97 -12.27 1.51
CA HIS A 226 -1.95 -11.41 0.86
C HIS A 226 -3.18 -11.21 1.75
N TYR A 227 -3.84 -10.07 1.56
CA TYR A 227 -5.09 -9.74 2.23
C TYR A 227 -6.27 -10.31 1.45
N HIS A 228 -7.35 -10.60 2.16
CA HIS A 228 -8.63 -10.92 1.55
C HIS A 228 -9.67 -9.89 1.90
N ILE A 229 -10.52 -9.56 0.93
CA ILE A 229 -11.75 -8.85 1.22
C ILE A 229 -12.78 -9.86 1.76
N THR A 230 -13.39 -9.59 2.91
CA THR A 230 -14.43 -10.44 3.50
C THR A 230 -15.74 -9.68 3.70
N ALA A 231 -16.82 -10.43 3.97
CA ALA A 231 -18.15 -9.85 4.20
C ALA A 231 -18.26 -9.12 5.55
N ASP A 232 -17.44 -9.52 6.53
CA ASP A 232 -17.51 -9.04 7.91
C ASP A 232 -16.30 -8.15 8.25
N ALA A 233 -16.47 -7.22 9.18
CA ALA A 233 -15.36 -6.41 9.68
C ALA A 233 -14.20 -7.32 10.13
N PRO A 234 -12.95 -7.03 9.71
CA PRO A 234 -12.48 -5.72 9.28
C PRO A 234 -12.47 -5.47 7.76
N TYR A 235 -13.19 -6.28 6.99
CA TYR A 235 -13.42 -6.19 5.54
C TYR A 235 -12.18 -6.32 4.66
N ILE A 236 -11.13 -5.50 4.83
CA ILE A 236 -9.94 -5.45 3.96
C ILE A 236 -8.65 -5.60 4.77
N ASN A 237 -8.55 -4.93 5.91
CA ASN A 237 -7.33 -4.87 6.72
C ASN A 237 -7.64 -4.92 8.21
N GLY A 238 -6.95 -5.79 8.95
CA GLY A 238 -7.12 -5.97 10.40
C GLY A 238 -6.32 -4.97 11.23
N ASN A 239 -5.41 -5.48 12.06
CA ASN A 239 -4.62 -4.69 13.03
C ASN A 239 -3.45 -3.91 12.38
N GLY A 240 -3.60 -3.44 11.15
CA GLY A 240 -2.57 -2.70 10.41
C GLY A 240 -1.89 -3.47 9.30
N TYR A 241 -0.82 -2.89 8.77
CA TYR A 241 -0.03 -3.48 7.68
C TYR A 241 0.80 -4.67 8.17
N TYR A 242 0.83 -5.73 7.37
CA TYR A 242 1.71 -6.87 7.54
C TYR A 242 3.15 -6.50 7.15
N GLY A 243 3.35 -5.76 6.07
CA GLY A 243 4.66 -5.25 5.67
C GLY A 243 4.97 -3.85 6.21
N THR A 244 6.08 -3.29 5.76
CA THR A 244 6.40 -1.87 5.98
C THR A 244 5.67 -1.03 4.94
N PRO A 245 4.70 -0.18 5.32
CA PRO A 245 3.99 0.63 4.34
C PRO A 245 4.93 1.66 3.70
N GLY A 246 4.70 1.91 2.42
CA GLY A 246 5.21 3.10 1.74
C GLY A 246 4.34 4.31 2.05
N THR A 247 4.01 5.11 1.03
CA THR A 247 3.33 6.40 1.22
C THR A 247 2.19 6.62 0.24
N VAL A 248 1.27 7.49 0.63
CA VAL A 248 0.29 8.11 -0.26
C VAL A 248 0.33 9.62 -0.08
N THR A 249 0.28 10.36 -1.18
CA THR A 249 0.18 11.83 -1.19
C THR A 249 -0.95 12.26 -2.12
N GLN A 250 -1.53 13.43 -1.86
CA GLN A 250 -2.58 14.07 -2.64
C GLN A 250 -2.14 15.47 -3.05
#